data_AF-A0A4Q3BAN6-F1
#
_entry.id   AF-A0A4Q3BAN6-F1
#
_cell.length_a   1.000
_cell.length_b   1.000
_cell.length_c   1.000
_cell.angle_alpha   90.00
_cell.angle_beta   90.00
_cell.angle_gamma   90.00
#
_symmetry.space_group_name_H-M   'P 1'
#
loop_
_entity.id
_entity.type
_entity.pdbx_description
1 polymer ?
#
loop_
_entity_poly.entity_id
_entity_poly.type
_entity_poly.pdbx_seq_one_letter_code
_entity_poly.pdbx_strand_id
1 'polypeptide(L)'
;MKTFIKQFYCYSILCVLLISCSKKNEEIRAEFTDTAYDTYIGKRGDGVEYPHNFLQLKLEPDGSLLTLNSNNELAGIGRWQINGAVFTGQFNLSDENRKISLSGTYDPAKSTITGSWGYGAFSVCGGSFYLQKQPGKMISALNTPVDILLNRF
;
A
#
# COMPACT_ATOMS: atom_id res chain seq x y z
N MET A 1 -29.81 34.52 -60.91
CA MET A 1 -29.00 33.82 -59.89
C MET A 1 -29.69 33.98 -58.54
N LYS A 2 -30.26 32.87 -58.08
CA LYS A 2 -30.85 32.51 -56.77
C LYS A 2 -31.09 33.62 -55.72
N THR A 3 -32.33 34.10 -55.78
CA THR A 3 -33.34 34.34 -54.74
C THR A 3 -33.12 33.85 -53.28
N PHE A 4 -33.57 34.73 -52.35
CA PHE A 4 -34.31 34.50 -51.08
C PHE A 4 -33.56 34.51 -49.72
N ILE A 5 -33.31 35.75 -49.27
CA ILE A 5 -33.39 36.22 -47.88
C ILE A 5 -34.87 36.29 -47.44
N LYS A 6 -35.15 35.88 -46.19
CA LYS A 6 -36.43 35.92 -45.42
C LYS A 6 -37.22 34.61 -45.30
N GLN A 7 -36.91 33.81 -44.28
CA GLN A 7 -37.92 33.08 -43.50
C GLN A 7 -37.36 32.73 -42.10
N PHE A 8 -37.68 33.57 -41.12
CA PHE A 8 -38.48 33.23 -39.94
C PHE A 8 -37.85 32.10 -39.09
N TYR A 9 -37.02 32.41 -38.08
CA TYR A 9 -37.49 32.80 -36.74
C TYR A 9 -38.68 31.94 -36.28
N CYS A 10 -38.48 30.63 -36.09
CA CYS A 10 -39.47 29.75 -35.45
C CYS A 10 -38.87 28.44 -34.89
N TYR A 11 -37.63 28.45 -34.42
CA TYR A 11 -37.04 27.29 -33.72
C TYR A 11 -36.30 27.69 -32.44
N SER A 12 -36.67 28.82 -31.82
CA SER A 12 -36.02 29.32 -30.60
C SER A 12 -36.73 28.95 -29.30
N ILE A 13 -37.89 28.28 -29.31
CA ILE A 13 -38.64 28.01 -28.07
C ILE A 13 -39.38 26.69 -28.20
N LEU A 14 -38.72 25.57 -27.84
CA LEU A 14 -39.44 24.47 -27.20
C LEU A 14 -38.47 23.52 -26.48
N CYS A 15 -38.84 23.23 -25.23
CA CYS A 15 -38.31 22.16 -24.38
C CYS A 15 -37.02 22.45 -23.60
N VAL A 16 -37.05 23.56 -22.86
CA VAL A 16 -36.75 23.51 -21.41
C VAL A 16 -37.58 22.36 -20.80
N LEU A 17 -37.02 21.62 -19.83
CA LEU A 17 -37.63 20.57 -18.98
C LEU A 17 -37.06 19.15 -19.13
N LEU A 18 -35.73 18.98 -19.02
CA LEU A 18 -35.18 17.79 -18.37
C LEU A 18 -34.11 18.19 -17.36
N ILE A 19 -34.47 19.04 -16.40
CA ILE A 19 -33.79 19.08 -15.10
C ILE A 19 -34.28 17.85 -14.33
N SER A 20 -33.89 16.66 -14.80
CA SER A 20 -33.91 15.47 -13.97
C SER A 20 -32.70 15.60 -13.05
N CYS A 21 -32.90 16.37 -11.97
CA CYS A 21 -32.03 16.31 -10.82
C CYS A 21 -32.27 14.92 -10.20
N SER A 22 -31.66 13.90 -10.80
CA SER A 22 -31.42 12.65 -10.11
C SER A 22 -30.64 13.06 -8.88
N LYS A 23 -31.32 13.14 -7.74
CA LYS A 23 -30.70 13.16 -6.43
C LYS A 23 -29.91 11.86 -6.41
N LYS A 24 -28.67 11.94 -6.89
CA LYS A 24 -27.67 10.92 -6.72
C LYS A 24 -27.58 10.87 -5.21
N ASN A 25 -28.19 9.84 -4.63
CA ASN A 25 -27.73 9.36 -3.36
C ASN A 25 -26.26 9.10 -3.62
N GLU A 26 -25.41 10.07 -3.29
CA GLU A 26 -24.06 9.78 -2.87
C GLU A 26 -24.27 8.97 -1.60
N GLU A 27 -24.60 7.70 -1.82
CA GLU A 27 -24.22 6.62 -0.94
C GLU A 27 -22.72 6.87 -0.77
N ILE A 28 -22.38 7.56 0.31
CA ILE A 28 -21.04 7.62 0.85
C ILE A 28 -20.75 6.16 1.19
N ARG A 29 -20.39 5.37 0.16
CA ARG A 29 -19.57 4.20 0.34
C ARG A 29 -18.35 4.79 1.00
N ALA A 30 -18.22 4.54 2.30
CA ALA A 30 -16.93 4.63 2.95
C ALA A 30 -16.00 3.87 2.02
N GLU A 31 -15.17 4.59 1.26
CA GLU A 31 -14.07 3.97 0.58
C GLU A 31 -13.26 3.39 1.72
N PHE A 32 -13.40 2.08 1.90
CA PHE A 32 -12.44 1.30 2.65
C PHE A 32 -11.14 1.44 1.85
N THR A 33 -10.43 2.54 2.05
CA THR A 33 -9.01 2.63 1.78
C THR A 33 -8.33 1.79 2.84
N ASP A 34 -8.61 0.48 2.87
CA ASP A 34 -7.71 -0.48 3.50
C ASP A 34 -6.49 -0.56 2.60
N THR A 35 -5.65 0.45 2.72
CA THR A 35 -4.37 0.47 2.07
C THR A 35 -3.54 -0.57 2.78
N ALA A 36 -3.29 -1.69 2.12
CA ALA A 36 -2.35 -2.70 2.62
C ALA A 36 -0.97 -2.10 2.93
N TYR A 37 -0.65 -0.93 2.34
CA TYR A 37 0.51 -0.09 2.61
C TYR A 37 0.55 0.41 4.07
N ASP A 38 1.42 -0.18 4.89
CA ASP A 38 1.72 0.25 6.26
C ASP A 38 2.97 -0.50 6.80
N THR A 39 3.30 -0.26 8.07
CA THR A 39 4.25 -1.05 8.84
C THR A 39 3.56 -2.26 9.46
N TYR A 40 4.13 -3.43 9.25
CA TYR A 40 3.71 -4.69 9.86
C TYR A 40 4.81 -5.18 10.80
N ILE A 41 4.43 -5.49 12.04
CA ILE A 41 5.36 -5.98 13.06
C ILE A 41 4.87 -7.32 13.56
N GLY A 42 5.81 -8.24 13.79
CA GLY A 42 5.52 -9.51 14.42
C GLY A 42 6.77 -10.36 14.56
N LYS A 43 6.62 -11.65 14.27
CA LYS A 43 7.67 -12.63 14.51
C LYS A 43 7.79 -13.63 13.36
N ARG A 44 8.99 -14.18 13.20
CA ARG A 44 9.29 -15.35 12.36
C ARG A 44 9.91 -16.46 13.19
N GLY A 45 9.73 -17.70 12.77
CA GLY A 45 10.36 -18.89 13.33
C GLY A 45 11.21 -19.57 12.28
N ASP A 46 12.11 -20.45 12.72
CA ASP A 46 13.01 -21.20 11.84
C ASP A 46 12.57 -22.68 11.79
N GLY A 47 12.53 -23.27 10.60
CA GLY A 47 12.06 -24.65 10.41
C GLY A 47 10.62 -24.87 10.90
N VAL A 48 10.46 -25.79 11.86
CA VAL A 48 9.17 -26.13 12.50
C VAL A 48 8.92 -25.35 13.79
N GLU A 49 9.83 -24.46 14.18
CA GLU A 49 9.73 -23.73 15.43
C GLU A 49 8.67 -22.63 15.38
N TYR A 50 8.09 -22.35 16.54
CA TYR A 50 7.14 -21.26 16.69
C TYR A 50 7.82 -19.90 16.45
N PRO A 51 7.14 -18.93 15.82
CA PRO A 51 7.70 -17.60 15.58
C PRO A 51 8.15 -16.87 16.85
N HIS A 52 9.46 -16.64 16.97
CA HIS A 52 10.07 -15.96 18.11
C HIS A 52 11.02 -14.82 17.71
N ASN A 53 11.66 -14.92 16.54
CA ASN A 53 12.57 -13.91 16.02
C ASN A 53 11.79 -12.70 15.52
N PHE A 54 12.26 -11.49 15.83
CA PHE A 54 11.61 -10.25 15.39
C PHE A 54 11.55 -10.15 13.87
N LEU A 55 10.42 -9.65 13.34
CA LEU A 55 10.26 -9.30 11.94
C LEU A 55 9.43 -8.03 11.82
N GLN A 56 9.95 -7.04 11.11
CA GLN A 56 9.24 -5.82 10.76
C GLN A 56 9.37 -5.54 9.26
N LEU A 57 8.23 -5.37 8.61
CA LEU A 57 8.10 -5.04 7.19
C LEU A 57 7.42 -3.68 7.05
N LYS A 58 7.87 -2.85 6.11
CA LYS A 58 7.17 -1.65 5.67
C LYS A 58 6.78 -1.83 4.20
N LEU A 59 5.49 -1.82 3.92
CA LEU A 59 4.93 -1.97 2.57
C LEU A 59 4.64 -0.58 2.00
N GLU A 60 5.38 -0.17 0.97
CA GLU A 60 5.20 1.14 0.33
C GLU A 60 4.22 1.07 -0.86
N PRO A 61 3.49 2.16 -1.18
CA PRO A 61 2.52 2.20 -2.28
C PRO A 61 3.07 1.84 -3.67
N ASP A 62 4.35 2.07 -3.89
CA ASP A 62 5.06 1.79 -5.15
C ASP A 62 5.47 0.32 -5.33
N GLY A 63 5.07 -0.55 -4.39
CA GLY A 63 5.43 -1.96 -4.35
C GLY A 63 6.81 -2.24 -3.73
N SER A 64 7.47 -1.23 -3.14
CA SER A 64 8.73 -1.40 -2.42
C SER A 64 8.51 -2.00 -1.05
N LEU A 65 9.37 -2.95 -0.67
CA LEU A 65 9.35 -3.64 0.62
C LEU A 65 10.60 -3.25 1.39
N LEU A 66 10.45 -2.65 2.56
CA LEU A 66 11.58 -2.40 3.47
C LEU A 66 11.51 -3.36 4.65
N THR A 67 12.64 -3.91 5.05
CA THR A 67 12.76 -4.67 6.28
C THR A 67 13.53 -3.87 7.30
N LEU A 68 13.01 -3.77 8.52
CA LEU A 68 13.60 -2.99 9.59
C LEU A 68 14.04 -3.92 10.73
N ASN A 69 15.14 -3.60 11.39
CA ASN A 69 15.54 -4.29 12.63
C ASN A 69 14.73 -3.77 13.84
N SER A 70 14.99 -4.31 15.03
CA SER A 70 14.30 -3.90 16.26
C SER A 70 14.51 -2.43 16.65
N ASN A 71 15.53 -1.77 16.10
CA ASN A 71 15.83 -0.36 16.32
C ASN A 71 15.16 0.56 15.28
N ASN A 72 14.35 0.01 14.37
CA ASN A 72 13.80 0.68 13.19
C ASN A 72 14.86 1.15 12.17
N GLU A 73 16.03 0.51 12.14
CA GLU A 73 17.05 0.77 11.13
C GLU A 73 16.82 -0.12 9.92
N LEU A 74 17.19 0.38 8.73
CA LEU A 74 17.01 -0.35 7.48
C LEU A 74 17.91 -1.59 7.41
N ALA A 75 17.30 -2.77 7.44
CA ALA A 75 17.97 -4.07 7.37
C ALA A 75 17.93 -4.69 5.97
N GLY A 76 17.06 -4.20 5.08
CA GLY A 76 16.92 -4.77 3.75
C GLY A 76 15.87 -4.08 2.89
N ILE A 77 15.97 -4.28 1.58
CA ILE A 77 15.12 -3.64 0.56
C ILE A 77 14.68 -4.71 -0.46
N GLY A 78 13.46 -4.57 -0.94
CA GLY A 78 12.80 -5.56 -1.76
C GLY A 78 11.59 -5.04 -2.51
N ARG A 79 10.80 -6.00 -3.00
CA ARG A 79 9.51 -5.78 -3.65
C ARG A 79 8.46 -6.67 -3.02
N TRP A 80 7.23 -6.22 -3.01
CA TRP A 80 6.09 -7.00 -2.57
C TRP A 80 4.90 -6.81 -3.51
N GLN A 81 3.93 -7.72 -3.41
CA GLN A 81 2.64 -7.63 -4.08
C GLN A 81 1.59 -8.41 -3.30
N ILE A 82 0.34 -7.98 -3.43
CA ILE A 82 -0.84 -8.71 -2.95
C ILE A 82 -1.76 -8.96 -4.15
N ASN A 83 -2.14 -10.21 -4.36
CA ASN A 83 -3.13 -10.60 -5.37
C ASN A 83 -4.26 -11.36 -4.68
N GLY A 84 -5.41 -10.69 -4.49
CA GLY A 84 -6.48 -11.19 -3.63
C GLY A 84 -6.00 -11.32 -2.18
N ALA A 85 -6.09 -12.53 -1.62
CA ALA A 85 -5.59 -12.82 -0.27
C ALA A 85 -4.12 -13.26 -0.25
N VAL A 86 -3.45 -13.40 -1.41
CA VAL A 86 -2.08 -13.92 -1.47
C VAL A 86 -1.08 -12.78 -1.37
N PHE A 87 -0.25 -12.80 -0.34
CA PHE A 87 0.90 -11.91 -0.16
C PHE A 87 2.17 -12.59 -0.65
N THR A 88 2.98 -11.88 -1.42
CA THR A 88 4.36 -12.30 -1.74
C THR A 88 5.32 -11.13 -1.56
N GLY A 89 6.53 -11.42 -1.09
CA GLY A 89 7.59 -10.45 -0.89
C GLY A 89 8.96 -11.04 -1.15
N GLN A 90 9.88 -10.25 -1.67
CA GLN A 90 11.29 -10.63 -1.82
C GLN A 90 12.16 -9.45 -1.44
N PHE A 91 13.18 -9.67 -0.62
CA PHE A 91 14.13 -8.62 -0.23
C PHE A 91 15.54 -9.19 -0.08
N ASN A 92 16.54 -8.31 -0.18
CA ASN A 92 17.92 -8.64 0.16
C ASN A 92 18.25 -8.01 1.51
N LEU A 93 18.88 -8.78 2.39
CA LEU A 93 19.46 -8.27 3.62
C LEU A 93 20.74 -7.48 3.32
N SER A 94 20.88 -6.30 3.94
CA SER A 94 21.96 -5.36 3.69
C SER A 94 23.34 -5.88 4.12
N ASP A 95 23.39 -6.77 5.09
CA ASP A 95 24.61 -7.29 5.73
C ASP A 95 25.15 -8.57 5.08
N GLU A 96 24.27 -9.43 4.55
CA GLU A 96 24.65 -10.78 4.13
C GLU A 96 24.56 -11.02 2.62
N ASN A 97 24.15 -10.03 1.82
CA ASN A 97 23.77 -10.21 0.40
C ASN A 97 22.85 -11.42 0.19
N ARG A 98 22.01 -11.70 1.19
CA ARG A 98 21.17 -12.89 1.24
C ARG A 98 19.76 -12.50 0.82
N LYS A 99 19.27 -13.14 -0.25
CA LYS A 99 17.88 -12.97 -0.71
C LYS A 99 16.95 -13.79 0.17
N ILE A 100 15.88 -13.16 0.63
CA ILE A 100 14.78 -13.78 1.37
C ILE A 100 13.50 -13.65 0.55
N SER A 101 12.71 -14.73 0.52
CA SER A 101 11.36 -14.75 -0.05
C SER A 101 10.33 -14.98 1.04
N LEU A 102 9.19 -14.30 0.92
CA LEU A 102 8.02 -14.40 1.77
C LEU A 102 6.82 -14.80 0.90
N SER A 103 6.02 -15.75 1.38
CA SER A 103 4.71 -16.08 0.79
C SER A 103 3.71 -16.31 1.91
N GLY A 104 2.52 -15.74 1.80
CA GLY A 104 1.53 -15.84 2.86
C GLY A 104 0.13 -15.41 2.44
N THR A 105 -0.72 -15.32 3.44
CA THR A 105 -2.10 -14.86 3.33
C THR A 105 -2.25 -13.53 4.03
N TYR A 106 -2.75 -12.53 3.30
CA TYR A 106 -3.20 -11.25 3.82
C TYR A 106 -4.68 -11.35 4.20
N ASP A 107 -4.97 -11.06 5.46
CA ASP A 107 -6.34 -10.97 6.00
C ASP A 107 -6.63 -9.49 6.32
N PRO A 108 -7.34 -8.76 5.44
CA PRO A 108 -7.62 -7.34 5.63
C PRO A 108 -8.49 -7.08 6.87
N ALA A 109 -9.44 -7.98 7.16
CA ALA A 109 -10.35 -7.84 8.30
C ALA A 109 -9.61 -7.88 9.65
N LYS A 110 -8.54 -8.66 9.74
CA LYS A 110 -7.66 -8.69 10.93
C LYS A 110 -6.45 -7.78 10.82
N SER A 111 -6.22 -7.21 9.64
CA SER A 111 -5.00 -6.48 9.29
C SER A 111 -3.73 -7.29 9.58
N THR A 112 -3.72 -8.56 9.20
CA THR A 112 -2.61 -9.50 9.45
C THR A 112 -2.04 -10.09 8.17
N ILE A 113 -0.76 -10.45 8.21
CA ILE A 113 -0.13 -11.30 7.20
C ILE A 113 0.48 -12.51 7.90
N THR A 114 0.13 -13.71 7.44
CA THR A 114 0.66 -14.97 7.99
C THR A 114 1.20 -15.83 6.86
N GLY A 115 2.30 -16.54 7.05
CA GLY A 115 2.87 -17.32 5.97
C GLY A 115 4.18 -17.98 6.29
N SER A 116 4.96 -18.21 5.24
CA SER A 116 6.26 -18.86 5.30
C SER A 116 7.33 -18.04 4.58
N TRP A 117 8.56 -18.15 5.06
CA TRP A 117 9.72 -17.48 4.48
C TRP A 117 10.78 -18.49 4.08
N GLY A 118 11.72 -18.11 3.23
CA GLY A 118 12.86 -18.96 2.89
C GLY A 118 13.98 -18.25 2.14
N TYR A 119 15.08 -18.97 1.94
CA TYR A 119 16.29 -18.44 1.31
C TYR A 119 16.26 -18.54 -0.22
N GLY A 120 16.73 -17.49 -0.90
CA GLY A 120 16.70 -17.40 -2.36
C GLY A 120 15.39 -16.81 -2.88
N ALA A 121 15.20 -16.89 -4.20
CA ALA A 121 14.08 -16.22 -4.89
C ALA A 121 12.76 -17.00 -4.90
N PHE A 122 12.79 -18.29 -4.59
CA PHE A 122 11.63 -19.18 -4.77
C PHE A 122 11.40 -20.17 -3.62
N SER A 123 12.26 -20.17 -2.59
CA SER A 123 12.11 -21.09 -1.46
C SER A 123 11.34 -20.43 -0.33
N VAL A 124 10.39 -21.16 0.26
CA VAL A 124 9.63 -20.76 1.45
C VAL A 124 9.73 -21.80 2.58
N CYS A 125 10.81 -22.57 2.58
CA CYS A 125 11.05 -23.65 3.57
C CYS A 125 11.90 -23.22 4.77
N GLY A 126 12.13 -21.92 4.97
CA GLY A 126 12.92 -21.37 6.07
C GLY A 126 12.15 -21.35 7.40
N GLY A 127 10.83 -21.24 7.37
CA GLY A 127 9.97 -21.32 8.55
C GLY A 127 8.67 -20.53 8.38
N SER A 128 7.98 -20.27 9.48
CA SER A 128 6.70 -19.53 9.49
C SER A 128 6.86 -18.09 9.98
N PHE A 129 5.93 -17.20 9.63
CA PHE A 129 5.86 -15.85 10.16
C PHE A 129 4.41 -15.41 10.43
N TYR A 130 4.27 -14.50 11.39
CA TYR A 130 3.04 -13.80 11.72
C TYR A 130 3.34 -12.31 11.84
N LEU A 131 2.52 -11.47 11.21
CA LEU A 131 2.67 -10.04 11.15
C LEU A 131 1.33 -9.34 11.38
N GLN A 132 1.34 -8.29 12.19
CA GLN A 132 0.18 -7.44 12.48
C GLN A 132 0.46 -6.02 11.99
N LYS A 133 -0.46 -5.46 11.20
CA LYS A 133 -0.45 -4.06 10.78
C LYS A 133 -0.43 -3.16 12.02
N GLN A 134 0.47 -2.19 12.03
CA GLN A 134 0.56 -1.19 13.09
C GLN A 134 -0.18 0.06 12.63
N PRO A 135 -1.41 0.31 13.10
CA PRO A 135 -2.20 1.42 12.60
C PRO A 135 -1.50 2.74 12.91
N GLY A 136 -1.18 3.50 11.87
CA GLY A 136 -0.92 4.94 11.98
C GLY A 136 0.21 5.32 12.94
N LYS A 137 1.20 4.45 13.15
CA LYS A 137 2.52 4.92 13.61
C LYS A 137 3.17 5.60 12.40
N MET A 138 2.59 6.75 12.01
CA MET A 138 3.30 7.82 11.33
C MET A 138 4.59 7.92 12.11
N ILE A 139 5.67 7.39 11.55
CA ILE A 139 7.00 7.65 12.02
C ILE A 139 6.97 9.18 12.09
N SER A 140 7.02 9.75 13.29
CA SER A 140 7.17 11.19 13.44
C SER A 140 8.46 11.48 12.72
N ALA A 141 8.33 11.78 11.42
CA ALA A 141 9.40 12.34 10.64
C ALA A 141 9.84 13.49 11.52
N LEU A 142 11.12 13.46 11.87
CA LEU A 142 11.80 14.60 12.42
C LEU A 142 11.42 15.80 11.55
N ASN A 143 10.40 16.54 11.98
CA ASN A 143 10.21 17.95 11.71
C ASN A 143 11.35 18.66 12.46
N THR A 144 12.59 18.33 12.15
CA THR A 144 13.61 19.36 12.05
C THR A 144 13.36 20.00 10.70
N PRO A 145 12.64 21.14 10.64
CA PRO A 145 12.63 21.93 9.43
C PRO A 145 14.07 22.13 8.97
N VAL A 146 14.31 21.92 7.68
CA VAL A 146 15.59 22.16 6.99
C VAL A 146 15.89 23.67 6.90
N ASP A 147 15.29 24.50 7.76
CA ASP A 147 15.35 25.96 7.71
C ASP A 147 16.34 26.60 8.70
N ILE A 148 17.18 25.84 9.42
CA ILE A 148 18.12 26.41 10.42
C ILE A 148 19.60 26.39 9.97
N LEU A 149 19.93 26.00 8.73
CA LEU A 149 21.32 26.01 8.25
C LEU A 149 21.66 27.02 7.14
N LEU A 150 20.81 28.03 6.89
CA LEU A 150 21.12 29.09 5.92
C LEU A 150 21.35 30.50 6.53
N ASN A 151 21.36 30.66 7.86
CA ASN A 151 21.61 31.96 8.52
C ASN A 151 22.91 31.99 9.36
N ARG A 152 23.90 31.15 9.06
CA ARG A 152 25.24 31.25 9.65
C ARG A 152 26.34 31.14 8.60
N PHE A 153 26.36 32.06 7.64
CA PHE A 153 27.57 32.53 6.98
C PHE A 153 27.41 34.01 6.65
#